data_AF-A0A0N4YUX5-F1
#
_entry.id   AF-A0A0N4YUX5-F1
#
_cell.length_a   1.000
_cell.length_b   1.000
_cell.length_c   1.000
_cell.angle_alpha   90.00
_cell.angle_beta   90.00
_cell.angle_gamma   90.00
#
_symmetry.space_group_name_H-M   'P 1'
#
loop_
_entity.id
_entity.type
_entity.pdbx_description
1 polymer ?
#
loop_
_entity_poly.entity_id
_entity_poly.type
_entity_poly.pdbx_seq_one_letter_code
_entity_poly.pdbx_strand_id
1 'polypeptide(L)'
;MLLSFTSLGMHGMVLRDNVRDGYTAYDARSRYESLAAREFYGSLEDPMVVAVLMFAKDEGSMHRKEYLEEAYRTMKEIQNATMKVGKRELVYVNMCGSYCMGDDVFSRFKELFDVCITSVELSGGYPTFVNISYPFGEFWDNRIPFEQALFRVKLVDPNSSSKRSVEPGKIAPLLGLLYELMHPPILTPALATRSNV
;
A
#
# COMPACT_ATOMS: atom_id res chain seq x y z
N MET A 1 28.26 26.88 -39.83
CA MET A 1 26.83 26.86 -40.23
C MET A 1 26.20 25.46 -40.32
N LEU A 2 26.94 24.36 -40.42
CA LEU A 2 26.33 23.01 -40.45
C LEU A 2 25.78 22.54 -39.09
N LEU A 3 26.44 22.91 -37.98
CA LEU A 3 26.01 22.57 -36.61
C LEU A 3 24.68 23.21 -36.18
N SER A 4 24.30 24.34 -36.79
CA SER A 4 23.02 25.01 -36.49
C SER A 4 21.82 24.37 -37.20
N PHE A 5 22.05 23.61 -38.28
CA PHE A 5 20.96 22.85 -38.92
C PHE A 5 20.65 21.56 -38.16
N THR A 6 21.65 20.93 -37.54
CA THR A 6 21.41 19.75 -36.69
C THR A 6 20.64 20.07 -35.41
N SER A 7 20.69 21.31 -34.91
CA SER A 7 19.88 21.72 -33.75
C SER A 7 18.39 21.87 -34.04
N LEU A 8 17.98 22.06 -35.31
CA LEU A 8 16.56 22.04 -35.68
C LEU A 8 15.94 20.65 -35.52
N GLY A 9 16.72 19.57 -35.64
CA GLY A 9 16.26 18.20 -35.39
C GLY A 9 15.89 17.92 -33.92
N MET A 10 16.35 18.77 -32.99
CA MET A 10 15.97 18.69 -31.58
C MET A 10 14.59 19.32 -31.31
N HIS A 11 14.05 20.08 -32.26
CA HIS A 11 12.73 20.69 -32.17
C HIS A 11 11.65 19.63 -32.38
N GLY A 12 11.14 19.07 -31.28
CA GLY A 12 10.15 17.98 -31.29
C GLY A 12 10.56 16.74 -30.50
N MET A 13 11.73 16.76 -29.84
CA MET A 13 12.07 15.71 -28.89
C MET A 13 11.07 15.72 -27.72
N VAL A 14 10.38 14.60 -27.52
CA VAL A 14 9.51 14.38 -26.38
C VAL A 14 10.30 13.66 -25.31
N LEU A 15 10.46 14.30 -24.15
CA LEU A 15 11.02 13.63 -22.99
C LEU A 15 10.01 12.59 -22.51
N ARG A 16 10.36 11.30 -22.59
CA ARG A 16 9.58 10.21 -22.02
C ARG A 16 10.26 9.73 -20.75
N ASP A 17 9.80 10.24 -19.63
CA ASP A 17 10.25 9.81 -18.29
C ASP A 17 9.29 8.75 -17.74
N ASN A 18 9.31 7.56 -18.35
CA ASN A 18 8.58 6.41 -17.84
C ASN A 18 9.57 5.27 -17.58
N VAL A 19 9.81 5.01 -16.29
CA VAL A 19 10.72 3.96 -15.82
C VAL A 19 10.31 2.57 -16.34
N ARG A 20 9.02 2.30 -16.57
CA ARG A 20 8.60 0.97 -17.07
C ARG A 20 8.82 0.81 -18.57
N ASP A 21 8.60 1.86 -19.35
CA ASP A 21 8.81 1.84 -20.81
C ASP A 21 10.30 1.92 -21.19
N GLY A 22 11.14 2.55 -20.35
CA GLY A 22 12.56 2.74 -20.64
C GLY A 22 13.44 1.52 -20.35
N TYR A 23 13.04 0.65 -19.42
CA TYR A 23 13.87 -0.48 -18.95
C TYR A 23 13.35 -1.86 -19.38
N THR A 24 12.19 -1.93 -20.05
CA THR A 24 11.60 -3.18 -20.52
C THR A 24 11.66 -3.25 -22.03
N ALA A 25 12.09 -4.37 -22.61
CA ALA A 25 12.15 -4.54 -24.06
C ALA A 25 10.76 -4.35 -24.70
N TYR A 26 10.72 -3.83 -25.93
CA TYR A 26 9.46 -3.49 -26.59
C TYR A 26 8.53 -4.70 -26.81
N ASP A 27 9.12 -5.88 -26.98
CA ASP A 27 8.49 -7.18 -27.23
C ASP A 27 8.38 -8.05 -25.98
N ALA A 28 8.72 -7.53 -24.80
CA ALA A 28 8.69 -8.29 -23.57
C ALA A 28 7.25 -8.68 -23.17
N ARG A 29 7.07 -9.93 -22.75
CA ARG A 29 5.80 -10.47 -22.25
C ARG A 29 5.22 -9.67 -21.08
N SER A 30 6.06 -9.19 -20.17
CA SER A 30 5.65 -8.36 -19.03
C SER A 30 4.94 -7.07 -19.45
N ARG A 31 5.28 -6.53 -20.64
CA ARG A 31 4.61 -5.35 -21.20
C ARG A 31 3.19 -5.68 -21.63
N TYR A 32 2.99 -6.81 -22.29
CA TYR A 32 1.65 -7.29 -22.66
C TYR A 32 0.79 -7.53 -21.41
N GLU A 33 1.35 -8.20 -20.40
CA GLU A 33 0.65 -8.46 -19.13
C GLU A 33 0.25 -7.16 -18.41
N SER A 34 1.14 -6.16 -18.41
CA SER A 34 0.86 -4.85 -17.81
C SER A 34 -0.25 -4.10 -18.56
N LEU A 35 -0.26 -4.17 -19.89
CA LEU A 35 -1.32 -3.56 -20.72
C LEU A 35 -2.67 -4.24 -20.49
N ALA A 36 -2.70 -5.58 -20.46
CA ALA A 36 -3.91 -6.34 -20.18
C ALA A 36 -4.46 -6.04 -18.76
N ALA A 37 -3.57 -5.91 -17.77
CA ALA A 37 -3.96 -5.52 -16.42
C ALA A 37 -4.57 -4.10 -16.41
N ARG A 38 -3.95 -3.13 -17.08
CA ARG A 38 -4.49 -1.75 -17.18
C ARG A 38 -5.87 -1.70 -17.81
N GLU A 39 -6.07 -2.48 -18.87
CA GLU A 39 -7.38 -2.59 -19.53
C GLU A 39 -8.42 -3.19 -18.59
N PHE A 40 -8.07 -4.24 -17.85
CA PHE A 40 -8.95 -4.85 -16.85
C PHE A 40 -9.34 -3.88 -15.73
N TYR A 41 -8.39 -3.07 -15.25
CA TYR A 41 -8.64 -2.09 -14.20
C TYR A 41 -9.20 -0.75 -14.72
N GLY A 42 -9.38 -0.60 -16.04
CA GLY A 42 -9.84 0.66 -16.65
C GLY A 42 -8.91 1.84 -16.42
N SER A 43 -7.63 1.60 -16.16
CA SER A 43 -6.65 2.63 -15.83
C SER A 43 -5.88 3.08 -17.07
N LEU A 44 -5.89 4.38 -17.34
CA LEU A 44 -5.11 4.97 -18.44
C LEU A 44 -3.60 4.86 -18.19
N GLU A 45 -3.18 4.87 -16.92
CA GLU A 45 -1.79 4.81 -16.48
C GLU A 45 -1.58 3.75 -15.39
N ASP A 46 -0.32 3.43 -15.09
CA ASP A 46 -0.03 2.51 -14.00
C ASP A 46 -0.44 3.17 -12.67
N PRO A 47 -1.06 2.42 -11.73
CA PRO A 47 -1.42 2.98 -10.44
C PRO A 47 -0.18 3.50 -9.72
N MET A 48 -0.28 4.69 -9.13
CA MET A 48 0.80 5.23 -8.32
C MET A 48 0.72 4.61 -6.93
N VAL A 49 1.70 3.79 -6.59
CA VAL A 49 1.78 3.17 -5.26
C VAL A 49 2.57 4.09 -4.32
N VAL A 50 1.94 4.54 -3.25
CA VAL A 50 2.53 5.25 -2.11
C VAL A 50 2.72 4.24 -0.97
N ALA A 51 3.95 3.84 -0.70
CA ALA A 51 4.25 3.00 0.46
C ALA A 51 4.64 3.86 1.66
N VAL A 52 3.99 3.66 2.80
CA VAL A 52 4.34 4.29 4.08
C VAL A 52 4.94 3.23 4.99
N LEU A 53 6.23 3.39 5.27
CA LEU A 53 6.99 2.53 6.18
C LEU A 53 7.15 3.23 7.53
N MET A 54 6.61 2.64 8.59
CA MET A 54 6.68 3.16 9.96
C MET A 54 7.62 2.31 10.80
N PHE A 55 8.48 3.00 11.55
CA PHE A 55 9.45 2.43 12.48
C PHE A 55 9.25 2.98 13.88
N ALA A 56 9.56 2.17 14.88
CA ALA A 56 9.54 2.62 16.26
C ALA A 56 10.71 3.61 16.50
N LYS A 57 10.43 4.74 17.17
CA LYS A 57 11.41 5.80 17.45
C LYS A 57 12.60 5.32 18.30
N ASP A 58 12.38 4.29 19.11
CA ASP A 58 13.35 3.67 20.01
C ASP A 58 14.00 2.41 19.42
N GLU A 59 13.88 2.19 18.11
CA GLU A 59 14.33 0.98 17.40
C GLU A 59 13.74 -0.34 17.96
N GLY A 60 12.68 -0.23 18.76
CA GLY A 60 11.99 -1.33 19.41
C GLY A 60 10.90 -1.97 18.56
N SER A 61 9.95 -2.62 19.22
CA SER A 61 8.80 -3.29 18.58
C SER A 61 7.65 -2.32 18.33
N MET A 62 7.08 -2.33 17.12
CA MET A 62 5.86 -1.57 16.79
C MET A 62 4.60 -2.19 17.40
N HIS A 63 4.65 -3.42 17.92
CA HIS A 63 3.50 -4.11 18.53
C HIS A 63 3.09 -3.59 19.91
N ARG A 64 3.78 -2.60 20.46
CA ARG A 64 3.36 -1.96 21.72
C ARG A 64 2.11 -1.11 21.47
N LYS A 65 1.15 -1.17 22.40
CA LYS A 65 -0.14 -0.48 22.31
C LYS A 65 -0.02 0.99 21.90
N GLU A 66 0.88 1.74 22.54
CA GLU A 66 1.08 3.18 22.27
C GLU A 66 1.54 3.45 20.84
N TYR A 67 2.51 2.69 20.34
CA TYR A 67 3.05 2.85 18.98
C TYR A 67 2.07 2.40 17.92
N LEU A 68 1.32 1.32 18.19
CA LEU A 68 0.32 0.80 17.28
C LEU A 68 -0.88 1.77 17.15
N GLU A 69 -1.26 2.42 18.25
CA GLU A 69 -2.28 3.48 18.27
C GLU A 69 -1.82 4.73 17.52
N GLU A 70 -0.56 5.17 17.73
CA GLU A 70 0.03 6.30 16.99
C GLU A 70 0.05 6.00 15.48
N ALA A 71 0.50 4.80 15.08
CA ALA A 71 0.53 4.36 13.69
C ALA A 71 -0.87 4.32 13.05
N TYR A 72 -1.87 3.78 13.77
CA TYR A 72 -3.25 3.75 13.31
C TYR A 72 -3.84 5.15 13.12
N ARG A 73 -3.57 6.07 14.05
CA ARG A 73 -3.98 7.46 13.92
C ARG A 73 -3.34 8.13 12.70
N THR A 74 -2.03 8.01 12.53
CA THR A 74 -1.33 8.58 11.36
C THR A 74 -1.86 8.01 10.05
N MET A 75 -2.13 6.71 10.00
CA MET A 75 -2.75 6.07 8.84
C MET A 75 -4.11 6.68 8.51
N LYS A 76 -4.98 6.89 9.51
CA LYS A 76 -6.31 7.50 9.30
C LYS A 76 -6.21 8.97 8.90
N GLU A 77 -5.22 9.70 9.40
CA GLU A 77 -4.93 11.07 8.95
C GLU A 77 -4.52 11.12 7.47
N ILE A 78 -3.68 10.19 7.02
CA ILE A 78 -3.28 10.08 5.61
C ILE A 78 -4.50 9.78 4.72
N GLN A 79 -5.40 8.89 5.15
CA GLN A 79 -6.61 8.57 4.40
C GLN A 79 -7.62 9.72 4.32
N ASN A 80 -7.63 10.58 5.33
CA ASN A 80 -8.47 11.77 5.38
C ASN A 80 -7.78 13.01 4.78
N ALA A 81 -6.57 12.88 4.25
CA ALA A 81 -5.85 14.00 3.65
C ALA A 81 -6.65 14.58 2.48
N THR A 82 -6.83 15.91 2.51
CA THR A 82 -7.46 16.67 1.44
C THR A 82 -6.43 17.49 0.69
N MET A 83 -6.55 17.51 -0.64
CA MET A 83 -5.71 18.28 -1.54
C MET A 83 -6.58 19.25 -2.34
N LYS A 84 -6.18 20.51 -2.38
CA LYS A 84 -6.84 21.53 -3.22
C LYS A 84 -6.12 21.62 -4.56
N VAL A 85 -6.80 21.20 -5.63
CA VAL A 85 -6.30 21.31 -7.02
C VAL A 85 -7.19 22.31 -7.76
N GLY A 86 -6.70 23.54 -7.88
CA GLY A 86 -7.45 24.66 -8.47
C GLY A 86 -8.69 25.01 -7.64
N LYS A 87 -9.89 24.81 -8.21
CA LYS A 87 -11.18 25.07 -7.54
C LYS A 87 -11.81 23.83 -6.90
N ARG A 88 -11.21 22.65 -7.04
CA ARG A 88 -11.74 21.40 -6.51
C ARG A 88 -10.92 20.96 -5.30
N GLU A 89 -11.63 20.50 -4.27
CA GLU A 89 -11.04 19.81 -3.13
C GLU A 89 -11.21 18.31 -3.39
N LEU A 90 -10.09 17.59 -3.40
CA LEU A 90 -10.04 16.14 -3.57
C LEU A 90 -9.64 15.53 -2.23
N VAL A 91 -10.35 14.49 -1.84
CA VAL A 91 -10.03 13.69 -0.65
C VAL A 91 -9.41 12.39 -1.13
N TYR A 92 -8.37 11.90 -0.44
CA TYR A 92 -7.69 10.65 -0.79
C TYR A 92 -8.66 9.48 -1.05
N VAL A 93 -9.68 9.32 -0.22
CA VAL A 93 -10.70 8.26 -0.36
C VAL A 93 -11.47 8.32 -1.70
N ASN A 94 -11.57 9.49 -2.31
CA ASN A 94 -12.21 9.65 -3.61
C ASN A 94 -11.23 9.46 -4.78
N MET A 95 -9.91 9.42 -4.51
CA MET A 95 -8.84 9.28 -5.50
C MET A 95 -8.30 7.85 -5.60
N CYS A 96 -8.29 7.10 -4.50
CA CYS A 96 -7.79 5.72 -4.47
C CYS A 96 -8.60 4.74 -5.35
N GLY A 97 -9.87 5.05 -5.62
CA GLY A 97 -10.77 4.15 -6.37
C GLY A 97 -10.87 2.76 -5.73
N SER A 98 -10.64 1.71 -6.53
CA SER A 98 -10.66 0.32 -6.07
C SER A 98 -9.49 -0.06 -5.15
N TYR A 99 -8.48 0.79 -5.01
CA TYR A 99 -7.24 0.47 -4.31
C TYR A 99 -7.14 1.07 -2.90
N CYS A 100 -8.25 1.56 -2.36
CA CYS A 100 -8.31 2.08 -0.99
C CYS A 100 -8.08 1.01 0.10
N MET A 101 -8.15 -0.28 -0.24
CA MET A 101 -8.06 -1.41 0.70
C MET A 101 -6.65 -1.66 1.27
N GLY A 102 -5.69 -0.79 0.97
CA GLY A 102 -4.30 -0.92 1.41
C GLY A 102 -4.10 -0.91 2.93
N ASP A 103 -5.04 -0.34 3.69
CA ASP A 103 -5.01 -0.31 5.15
C ASP A 103 -5.80 -1.44 5.82
N ASP A 104 -6.57 -2.24 5.08
CA ASP A 104 -7.50 -3.21 5.66
C ASP A 104 -6.76 -4.24 6.51
N VAL A 105 -5.63 -4.77 6.02
CA VAL A 105 -4.84 -5.78 6.73
C VAL A 105 -4.36 -5.24 8.08
N PHE A 106 -3.87 -4.00 8.11
CA PHE A 106 -3.37 -3.38 9.33
C PHE A 106 -4.51 -2.95 10.27
N SER A 107 -5.59 -2.37 9.73
CA SER A 107 -6.79 -2.03 10.50
C SER A 107 -7.35 -3.26 11.19
N ARG A 108 -7.46 -4.39 10.48
CA ARG A 108 -7.88 -5.66 11.05
C ARG A 108 -6.91 -6.19 12.09
N PHE A 109 -5.60 -6.11 11.84
CA PHE A 109 -4.61 -6.49 12.85
C PHE A 109 -4.79 -5.69 14.15
N LYS A 110 -5.01 -4.36 14.04
CA LYS A 110 -5.25 -3.48 15.19
C LYS A 110 -6.51 -3.87 15.97
N GLU A 111 -7.63 -4.09 15.27
CA GLU A 111 -8.89 -4.52 15.89
C GLU A 111 -8.70 -5.82 16.69
N LEU A 112 -8.02 -6.81 16.11
CA LEU A 112 -7.76 -8.09 16.77
C LEU A 112 -6.85 -7.92 17.98
N PHE A 113 -5.82 -7.10 17.84
CA PHE A 113 -4.89 -6.79 18.91
C PHE A 113 -5.61 -6.14 20.11
N ASP A 114 -6.53 -5.20 19.85
CA ASP A 114 -7.31 -4.54 20.91
C ASP A 114 -8.27 -5.50 21.61
N VAL A 115 -8.91 -6.40 20.86
CA VAL A 115 -9.76 -7.46 21.44
C VAL A 115 -8.94 -8.40 22.33
N CYS A 116 -7.74 -8.77 21.90
CA CYS A 116 -6.83 -9.60 22.70
C CYS A 116 -6.37 -8.89 23.99
N ILE A 117 -6.02 -7.60 23.92
CA ILE A 117 -5.65 -6.84 25.13
C ILE A 117 -6.84 -6.75 26.09
N THR A 118 -8.01 -6.37 25.58
CA THR A 118 -9.22 -6.16 26.40
C THR A 118 -9.67 -7.47 27.07
N SER A 119 -9.58 -8.59 26.36
CA SER A 119 -9.92 -9.91 26.93
C SER A 119 -8.93 -10.38 27.99
N VAL A 120 -7.64 -10.10 27.83
CA VAL A 120 -6.64 -10.37 28.88
C VAL A 120 -6.91 -9.51 30.11
N GLU A 121 -7.25 -8.23 29.95
CA GLU A 121 -7.59 -7.32 31.06
C GLU A 121 -8.87 -7.76 31.81
N LEU A 122 -9.90 -8.23 31.11
CA LEU A 122 -11.19 -8.63 31.70
C LEU A 122 -11.22 -10.06 32.25
N SER A 123 -10.71 -11.01 31.47
CA SER A 123 -10.90 -12.45 31.70
C SER A 123 -9.59 -13.17 32.07
N GLY A 124 -8.45 -12.47 32.06
CA GLY A 124 -7.14 -13.05 32.37
C GLY A 124 -6.62 -14.04 31.34
N GLY A 125 -7.22 -14.11 30.15
CA GLY A 125 -6.89 -15.07 29.11
C GLY A 125 -7.24 -14.60 27.71
N TYR A 126 -6.59 -15.20 26.71
CA TYR A 126 -6.81 -14.88 25.29
C TYR A 126 -8.13 -15.47 24.78
N PRO A 127 -8.80 -14.81 23.82
CA PRO A 127 -10.05 -15.30 23.26
C PRO A 127 -9.79 -16.48 22.33
N THR A 128 -10.58 -17.56 22.46
CA THR A 128 -10.43 -18.79 21.64
C THR A 128 -10.74 -18.58 20.15
N PHE A 129 -11.53 -17.55 19.81
CA PHE A 129 -11.96 -17.26 18.44
C PHE A 129 -10.98 -16.36 17.66
N VAL A 130 -9.89 -15.94 18.30
CA VAL A 130 -8.84 -15.10 17.69
C VAL A 130 -7.52 -15.83 17.77
N ASN A 131 -6.88 -16.03 16.62
CA ASN A 131 -5.52 -16.53 16.53
C ASN A 131 -4.66 -15.54 15.75
N ILE A 132 -3.85 -14.76 16.47
CA ILE A 132 -2.89 -13.84 15.87
C ILE A 132 -1.58 -14.61 15.68
N SER A 133 -1.47 -15.32 14.57
CA SER A 133 -0.24 -16.00 14.16
C SER A 133 0.38 -15.29 12.95
N TYR A 134 1.69 -15.42 12.78
CA TYR A 134 2.38 -15.00 11.55
C TYR A 134 2.71 -16.26 10.73
N PRO A 135 2.51 -16.29 9.40
CA PRO A 135 2.19 -15.16 8.50
C PRO A 135 0.70 -14.82 8.36
N PHE A 136 -0.21 -15.70 8.80
CA PHE A 136 -1.66 -15.50 8.69
C PHE A 136 -2.32 -15.45 10.07
N GLY A 137 -3.17 -14.44 10.28
CA GLY A 137 -4.11 -14.40 11.39
C GLY A 137 -5.42 -15.09 11.05
N GLU A 138 -6.08 -15.67 12.04
CA GLU A 138 -7.43 -16.23 11.91
C GLU A 138 -8.39 -15.49 12.86
N PHE A 139 -9.50 -15.02 12.29
CA PHE A 139 -10.58 -14.37 13.02
C PHE A 139 -11.93 -14.83 12.49
N TRP A 140 -12.74 -15.49 13.33
CA TRP A 140 -14.02 -16.07 12.92
C TRP A 140 -13.92 -16.85 11.60
N ASP A 141 -12.93 -17.74 11.51
CA ASP A 141 -12.66 -18.59 10.34
C ASP A 141 -12.23 -17.84 9.06
N ASN A 142 -12.01 -16.51 9.14
CA ASN A 142 -11.42 -15.72 8.08
C ASN A 142 -9.91 -15.63 8.26
N ARG A 143 -9.16 -15.90 7.20
CA ARG A 143 -7.70 -15.80 7.15
C ARG A 143 -7.27 -14.42 6.67
N ILE A 144 -6.41 -13.77 7.45
CA ILE A 144 -5.91 -12.43 7.17
C ILE A 144 -4.40 -12.52 6.95
N PRO A 145 -3.87 -12.09 5.79
CA PRO A 145 -2.44 -12.19 5.47
C PRO A 145 -1.65 -11.04 6.12
N PHE A 146 -1.22 -11.22 7.37
CA PHE A 146 -0.44 -10.19 8.07
C PHE A 146 0.94 -9.93 7.47
N GLU A 147 1.48 -10.87 6.70
CA GLU A 147 2.72 -10.72 5.93
C GLU A 147 2.72 -9.54 4.95
N GLN A 148 1.54 -9.02 4.57
CA GLN A 148 1.43 -7.86 3.68
C GLN A 148 1.68 -6.53 4.41
N ALA A 149 1.49 -6.48 5.72
CA ALA A 149 1.62 -5.26 6.51
C ALA A 149 2.80 -5.30 7.50
N LEU A 150 3.12 -6.48 8.04
CA LEU A 150 4.15 -6.65 9.07
C LEU A 150 5.45 -7.16 8.46
N PHE A 151 6.55 -6.46 8.72
CA PHE A 151 7.85 -6.79 8.16
C PHE A 151 8.88 -6.98 9.26
N ARG A 152 9.90 -7.80 8.97
CA ARG A 152 11.03 -8.12 9.88
C ARG A 152 10.54 -8.69 11.23
N VAL A 153 9.50 -9.53 11.18
CA VAL A 153 8.96 -10.24 12.34
C VAL A 153 9.96 -11.27 12.85
N LYS A 154 10.23 -11.29 14.16
CA LYS A 154 11.02 -12.35 14.81
C LYS A 154 10.10 -13.39 15.41
N LEU A 155 10.10 -14.60 14.86
CA LEU A 155 9.36 -15.72 15.44
C LEU A 155 10.13 -16.28 16.65
N VAL A 156 9.39 -16.72 17.67
CA VAL A 156 9.96 -17.42 18.81
C VAL A 156 10.28 -18.86 18.38
N ASP A 157 11.52 -19.30 18.61
CA ASP A 157 11.95 -20.66 18.26
C ASP A 157 11.14 -21.71 19.04
N PRO A 158 10.59 -22.74 18.36
CA PRO A 158 9.75 -23.76 18.99
C PRO A 158 10.51 -24.69 19.96
N ASN A 159 11.85 -24.59 20.01
CA ASN A 159 12.71 -25.43 20.85
C ASN A 159 12.99 -24.82 22.24
N SER A 160 12.63 -23.54 22.46
CA SER A 160 12.45 -23.03 23.81
C SER A 160 11.03 -23.36 24.24
N SER A 161 10.87 -24.01 25.39
CA SER A 161 9.65 -24.59 25.97
C SER A 161 8.54 -23.59 26.36
N SER A 162 8.24 -22.61 25.50
CA SER A 162 7.03 -21.78 25.55
C SER A 162 6.23 -22.03 24.27
N LYS A 163 4.92 -22.21 24.41
CA LYS A 163 3.99 -22.66 23.37
C LYS A 163 4.06 -21.76 22.12
N ARG A 164 3.65 -22.31 20.96
CA ARG A 164 3.37 -21.56 19.72
C ARG A 164 2.22 -20.58 19.95
N SER A 165 2.51 -19.49 20.63
CA SER A 165 1.72 -18.28 20.70
C SER A 165 2.66 -17.19 20.24
N VAL A 166 2.24 -16.38 19.27
CA VAL A 166 2.88 -15.08 19.06
C VAL A 166 2.70 -14.34 20.38
N GLU A 167 3.74 -14.28 21.20
CA GLU A 167 3.73 -13.35 22.32
C GLU A 167 3.60 -11.95 21.71
N PRO A 168 2.62 -11.13 22.11
CA PRO A 168 2.43 -9.77 21.59
C PRO A 168 3.60 -8.80 21.87
N GLY A 169 4.80 -9.31 22.20
CA GLY A 169 5.98 -8.57 22.63
C GLY A 169 7.24 -8.76 21.80
N LYS A 170 7.30 -9.63 20.78
CA LYS A 170 8.58 -9.86 20.03
C LYS A 170 8.53 -9.54 18.53
N ILE A 171 8.56 -8.23 18.31
CA ILE A 171 9.33 -7.49 17.28
C ILE A 171 8.96 -7.78 15.83
N ALA A 172 8.01 -6.99 15.31
CA ALA A 172 8.10 -6.39 13.98
C ALA A 172 8.59 -4.93 14.16
N PRO A 173 9.80 -4.58 13.69
CA PRO A 173 10.31 -3.20 13.74
C PRO A 173 9.80 -2.36 12.57
N LEU A 174 9.14 -2.97 11.58
CA LEU A 174 8.67 -2.30 10.37
C LEU A 174 7.20 -2.64 10.12
N LEU A 175 6.37 -1.61 10.08
CA LEU A 175 5.02 -1.67 9.57
C LEU A 175 5.01 -1.00 8.20
N GLY A 176 4.62 -1.72 7.16
CA GLY A 176 4.48 -1.16 5.82
C GLY A 176 3.01 -1.13 5.41
N LEU A 177 2.54 0.06 5.05
CA LEU A 177 1.23 0.25 4.45
C LEU A 177 1.43 0.61 3.00
N LEU A 178 0.79 -0.13 2.11
CA LEU A 178 0.79 0.15 0.68
C LEU A 178 -0.51 0.87 0.34
N TYR A 179 -0.41 2.13 -0.04
CA TYR A 179 -1.51 2.93 -0.54
C TYR A 179 -1.40 3.00 -2.05
N GLU A 180 -2.48 2.75 -2.76
CA GLU A 180 -2.48 2.79 -4.21
C GLU A 180 -3.46 3.87 -4.66
N LEU A 181 -2.96 4.79 -5.47
CA LEU A 181 -3.71 5.91 -6.02
C LEU A 181 -4.04 5.61 -7.49
N MET A 182 -5.34 5.71 -7.81
CA MET A 182 -5.78 5.75 -9.19
C MET A 182 -5.48 7.14 -9.73
N HIS A 183 -4.81 7.22 -10.88
CA HIS A 183 -4.69 8.49 -11.57
C HIS A 183 -6.11 8.97 -11.91
N PRO A 184 -6.48 10.24 -11.63
CA PRO A 184 -7.73 10.75 -12.16
C PRO A 184 -7.68 10.57 -13.68
N PRO A 185 -8.78 10.16 -14.34
CA PRO A 185 -8.81 10.21 -15.79
C PRO A 185 -8.47 11.65 -16.14
N ILE A 186 -7.30 11.85 -16.73
CA ILE A 186 -6.97 13.12 -17.37
C ILE A 186 -8.19 13.38 -18.23
N LEU A 187 -8.84 14.53 -18.02
CA LEU A 187 -9.79 15.08 -18.97
C LEU A 187 -9.00 15.27 -20.28
N THR A 188 -8.78 14.18 -21.00
CA THR A 188 -8.50 14.24 -22.41
C THR A 188 -9.70 14.94 -23.00
N PRO A 189 -9.51 16.04 -23.75
CA PRO A 189 -10.58 16.55 -24.58
C PRO A 189 -10.92 15.44 -25.57
N ALA A 190 -11.91 14.62 -25.24
CA ALA A 190 -12.63 13.77 -26.18
C ALA A 190 -13.46 14.68 -27.10
N LEU A 191 -12.79 15.57 -27.83
CA LEU A 191 -13.32 16.56 -28.77
C LEU A 191 -12.15 17.25 -29.48
N ALA A 192 -11.29 16.48 -30.15
CA ALA A 192 -10.45 17.00 -31.22
C ALA A 192 -10.28 15.91 -32.28
N THR A 193 -10.96 16.14 -33.41
CA THR A 193 -10.75 15.50 -34.73
C THR A 193 -10.99 13.99 -34.84
N ARG A 194 -12.26 13.59 -34.85
CA ARG A 194 -12.74 12.63 -35.86
C ARG A 194 -13.16 13.44 -37.10
N SER A 195 -12.19 13.69 -37.98
CA SER A 195 -12.40 14.17 -39.35
C SER A 195 -11.25 13.62 -40.19
N ASN A 196 -11.62 12.86 -41.24
CA ASN A 196 -10.76 12.24 -42.26
C ASN A 196 -9.98 11.03 -41.70
N VAL A 197 -10.29 9.78 -42.06
CA VAL A 197 -10.51 9.20 -43.39
C VAL A 197 -11.63 8.16 -43.34
#